data_AF-Q5L2Q5-F1
#
_entry.id   AF-Q5L2Q5-F1
#
_cell.length_a   1.000
_cell.length_b   1.000
_cell.length_c   1.000
_cell.angle_alpha   90.00
_cell.angle_beta   90.00
_cell.angle_gamma   90.00
#
_symmetry.space_group_name_H-M   'P 1'
#
loop_
_entity.id
_entity.type
_entity.pdbx_description
1 polymer ?
#
loop_
_entity_poly.entity_id
_entity_poly.type
_entity_poly.pdbx_seq_one_letter_code
_entity_poly.pdbx_strand_id
1 'polypeptide(L)'
;MTRAPKIINNALTKYDKSHDVLHIFFFPELLSVDDEEFPGIVIRRAVRDDRITGITILDFSRKDEDLLNNLLPEFDFSGLHKQIIQ
;
A
#
# COMPACT_ATOMS: atom_id res chain seq x y z
N MET A 1 17.69 -9.79 -12.88
CA MET A 1 16.53 -10.60 -12.47
C MET A 1 15.44 -9.65 -12.00
N THR A 2 14.46 -9.38 -12.85
CA THR A 2 13.29 -8.56 -12.52
C THR A 2 12.38 -9.39 -11.62
N ARG A 3 12.24 -8.99 -10.35
CA ARG A 3 11.22 -9.60 -9.48
C ARG A 3 9.86 -9.23 -10.06
N ALA A 4 8.98 -10.22 -10.23
CA ALA A 4 7.59 -9.95 -10.59
C ALA A 4 6.96 -9.04 -9.51
N PRO A 5 6.08 -8.10 -9.90
CA PRO A 5 5.40 -7.23 -8.93
C PRO A 5 4.62 -8.08 -7.92
N LYS A 6 4.61 -7.64 -6.66
CA LYS A 6 3.80 -8.25 -5.61
C LYS A 6 2.36 -7.82 -5.81
N ILE A 7 1.51 -8.77 -6.15
CA ILE A 7 0.07 -8.56 -6.29
C ILE A 7 -0.54 -8.27 -4.90
N ILE A 8 -1.28 -7.17 -4.78
CA ILE A 8 -1.92 -6.72 -3.53
C ILE A 8 -3.07 -7.64 -3.11
N ASN A 9 -3.63 -8.46 -4.02
CA ASN A 9 -4.80 -9.31 -3.79
C ASN A 9 -4.71 -10.28 -2.59
N ASN A 10 -3.50 -10.62 -2.13
CA ASN A 10 -3.30 -11.49 -0.95
C ASN A 10 -2.97 -10.70 0.33
N ALA A 11 -2.93 -9.37 0.28
CA ALA A 11 -2.72 -8.51 1.43
C ALA A 11 -4.02 -8.31 2.19
N LEU A 12 -3.92 -8.13 3.51
CA LEU A 12 -5.04 -7.66 4.30
C LEU A 12 -5.24 -6.18 4.03
N THR A 13 -6.40 -5.78 3.51
CA THR A 13 -6.75 -4.38 3.26
C THR A 13 -7.82 -3.89 4.22
N LYS A 14 -7.68 -2.66 4.73
CA LYS A 14 -8.70 -1.98 5.54
C LYS A 14 -8.89 -0.55 5.04
N TYR A 15 -10.09 -0.24 4.56
CA TYR A 15 -10.44 1.09 4.10
C TYR A 15 -11.30 1.80 5.14
N ASP A 16 -10.79 2.92 5.66
CA ASP A 16 -11.53 3.85 6.49
C ASP A 16 -12.18 4.92 5.59
N LYS A 17 -13.45 4.69 5.27
CA LYS A 17 -14.24 5.60 4.44
C LYS A 17 -14.48 6.97 5.08
N SER A 18 -14.43 7.07 6.41
CA SER A 18 -14.70 8.35 7.11
C SER A 18 -13.53 9.33 7.01
N HIS A 19 -12.32 8.81 6.89
CA HIS A 19 -11.08 9.59 6.74
C HIS A 19 -10.46 9.50 5.34
N ASP A 20 -11.04 8.70 4.43
CA ASP A 20 -10.52 8.39 3.09
C ASP A 20 -9.09 7.81 3.12
N VAL A 21 -8.88 6.82 4.00
CA VAL A 21 -7.58 6.18 4.21
C VAL A 21 -7.64 4.69 3.93
N LEU A 22 -6.77 4.20 3.04
CA LEU A 22 -6.58 2.77 2.81
C LEU A 22 -5.31 2.28 3.49
N HIS A 23 -5.44 1.26 4.33
CA HIS A 23 -4.32 0.50 4.87
C HIS A 23 -4.18 -0.85 4.18
N ILE A 24 -2.95 -1.19 3.78
CA ILE A 24 -2.57 -2.45 3.15
C ILE A 24 -1.50 -3.10 4.03
N PHE A 25 -1.75 -4.33 4.49
CA PHE A 25 -0.84 -5.07 5.36
C PHE A 25 -0.35 -6.34 4.66
N PHE A 26 0.96 -6.43 4.45
CA PHE A 26 1.62 -7.61 3.89
C PHE A 26 2.15 -8.56 4.98
N PHE A 27 2.65 -7.99 6.08
CA PHE A 27 3.23 -8.73 7.21
C PHE A 27 2.84 -8.03 8.54
N PRO A 28 1.55 -8.06 8.93
CA PRO A 28 1.04 -7.31 10.09
C PRO A 28 1.66 -7.73 11.44
N GLU A 29 2.26 -8.92 11.51
CA GLU A 29 2.93 -9.46 12.70
C GLU A 29 4.33 -8.88 12.93
N LEU A 30 4.92 -8.23 11.94
CA LEU A 30 6.27 -7.68 12.04
C LEU A 30 6.26 -6.27 12.66
N LEU A 31 7.11 -6.07 13.66
CA LEU A 31 7.37 -4.74 14.20
C LEU A 31 7.93 -3.86 13.08
N SER A 32 7.25 -2.75 12.84
CA SER A 32 7.53 -1.84 11.73
C SER A 32 7.53 -0.40 12.20
N VAL A 33 8.27 0.41 11.43
CA VAL A 33 8.24 1.87 11.49
C VAL A 33 7.59 2.40 10.21
N ASP A 34 7.00 3.57 10.32
CA ASP A 34 6.23 4.21 9.26
C ASP A 34 6.98 5.46 8.80
N ASP A 35 7.12 5.63 7.48
CA ASP A 35 7.72 6.83 6.88
C ASP A 35 6.90 7.29 5.67
N GLU A 36 6.73 8.60 5.52
CA GLU A 36 6.02 9.18 4.38
C GLU A 36 7.00 9.39 3.23
N GLU A 37 7.07 8.42 2.31
CA GLU A 37 8.00 8.48 1.18
C GLU A 37 7.48 9.32 0.02
N PHE A 38 6.15 9.44 -0.10
CA PHE A 38 5.50 10.30 -1.09
C PHE A 38 4.30 11.02 -0.46
N PRO A 39 3.88 12.20 -0.97
CA PRO A 39 2.73 12.91 -0.44
C PRO A 39 1.46 12.05 -0.36
N GLY A 40 1.03 11.76 0.86
CA GLY A 40 -0.11 10.92 1.18
C GLY A 40 0.11 9.42 0.99
N ILE A 41 1.36 8.95 0.94
CA ILE A 41 1.72 7.53 0.89
C ILE A 41 2.76 7.25 1.98
N VAL A 42 2.33 6.51 3.00
CA VAL A 42 3.18 6.09 4.11
C VAL A 42 3.59 4.63 3.91
N ILE A 43 4.89 4.37 3.86
CA ILE A 43 5.46 3.04 3.73
C ILE A 43 5.83 2.53 5.11
N ARG A 44 5.42 1.29 5.40
CA ARG A 44 5.74 0.61 6.65
C ARG A 44 6.87 -0.37 6.37
N ARG A 45 7.97 -0.28 7.12
CA ARG A 45 9.16 -1.13 6.95
C ARG A 45 9.49 -1.85 8.24
N ALA A 46 9.84 -3.12 8.15
CA ALA A 46 10.24 -3.93 9.29
C ALA A 46 11.53 -3.35 9.89
N VAL A 47 11.54 -3.13 11.21
CA VAL A 47 12.71 -2.56 11.93
C VAL A 47 13.98 -3.40 11.73
N ARG A 48 13.82 -4.71 11.56
CA ARG A 48 14.94 -5.66 11.53
C ARG A 48 15.65 -5.74 10.17
N ASP A 49 14.90 -5.70 9.07
CA ASP A 49 15.41 -6.03 7.73
C ASP A 49 14.89 -5.11 6.62
N ASP A 50 14.26 -3.99 6.98
CA ASP A 50 13.77 -2.95 6.07
C ASP A 50 12.74 -3.42 5.03
N ARG A 51 12.21 -4.63 5.19
CA ARG A 51 11.18 -5.19 4.33
C ARG A 51 9.90 -4.37 4.46
N ILE A 52 9.29 -3.99 3.33
CA ILE A 52 7.97 -3.37 3.33
C ILE A 52 6.94 -4.33 3.93
N THR A 53 6.34 -3.94 5.05
CA THR A 53 5.32 -4.68 5.81
C THR A 53 3.91 -4.18 5.54
N GLY A 54 3.77 -2.97 5.00
CA GLY A 54 2.48 -2.40 4.63
C GLY A 54 2.61 -1.03 3.97
N ILE A 55 1.48 -0.52 3.49
CA ILE A 55 1.34 0.80 2.86
C ILE A 55 0.07 1.43 3.43
N THR A 56 0.13 2.71 3.78
CA THR A 56 -1.05 3.52 4.05
C THR A 56 -1.18 4.58 2.97
N ILE A 57 -2.35 4.68 2.36
CA ILE A 57 -2.66 5.62 1.28
C ILE A 57 -3.73 6.58 1.79
N LEU A 58 -3.36 7.85 1.92
CA LEU A 58 -4.26 8.96 2.28
C LEU A 58 -4.98 9.49 1.03
N ASP A 59 -6.17 10.04 1.22
CA ASP A 59 -7.07 10.50 0.15
C ASP A 59 -7.25 9.43 -0.94
N PHE A 60 -7.39 8.15 -0.52
CA PHE A 60 -7.32 7.00 -1.41
C PHE A 60 -8.32 7.09 -2.56
N SER A 61 -9.54 7.55 -2.30
CA SER A 61 -10.59 7.70 -3.31
C SER A 61 -10.21 8.61 -4.48
N ARG A 62 -9.20 9.46 -4.29
CA ARG A 62 -8.69 10.42 -5.29
C ARG A 62 -7.36 10.00 -5.91
N LYS A 63 -6.75 8.91 -5.45
CA LYS A 63 -5.51 8.41 -6.02
C LYS A 63 -5.80 7.71 -7.35
N ASP A 64 -4.86 7.84 -8.26
CA ASP A 64 -4.90 7.21 -9.56
C ASP A 64 -4.07 5.91 -9.50
N GLU A 65 -4.59 4.80 -10.02
CA GLU A 65 -3.89 3.50 -9.98
C GLU A 65 -2.59 3.53 -10.78
N ASP A 66 -2.53 4.24 -11.91
CA ASP A 66 -1.30 4.37 -12.71
C ASP A 66 -0.26 5.20 -11.95
N LEU A 67 -0.67 6.24 -11.23
CA LEU A 67 0.21 6.97 -10.32
C LEU A 67 0.80 6.05 -9.24
N LEU A 68 -0.04 5.23 -8.58
CA LEU A 68 0.43 4.30 -7.54
C LEU A 68 1.40 3.25 -8.10
N ASN A 69 1.09 2.67 -9.27
CA ASN A 69 1.97 1.73 -9.97
C ASN A 69 3.31 2.38 -10.39
N ASN A 70 3.33 3.68 -10.71
CA ASN A 70 4.56 4.39 -11.03
C ASN A 70 5.42 4.72 -9.80
N LEU A 71 4.79 5.10 -8.68
CA LEU A 71 5.48 5.44 -7.44
C LEU A 71 6.02 4.19 -6.72
N LEU A 72 5.28 3.09 -6.80
CA LEU A 72 5.54 1.84 -6.09
C LEU A 72 5.53 0.64 -7.07
N PRO A 73 6.48 0.59 -8.02
CA PRO A 73 6.47 -0.36 -9.14
C PRO A 73 6.67 -1.82 -8.73
N GLU A 74 7.10 -2.08 -7.49
CA GLU A 74 7.18 -3.44 -6.95
C GLU A 74 5.83 -4.01 -6.52
N PHE A 75 4.74 -3.23 -6.59
CA PHE A 75 3.37 -3.66 -6.30
C PHE A 75 2.46 -3.46 -7.51
N ASP A 76 1.40 -4.26 -7.58
CA ASP A 76 0.35 -4.14 -8.59
C ASP A 76 -0.94 -3.62 -7.92
N PHE A 77 -1.29 -2.37 -8.22
CA PHE A 77 -2.50 -1.69 -7.73
C PHE A 77 -3.69 -1.84 -8.67
N SER A 78 -3.56 -2.59 -9.77
CA SER A 78 -4.59 -2.70 -10.79
C SER A 78 -5.90 -3.26 -10.22
N GLY A 79 -6.99 -2.51 -10.38
CA GLY A 79 -8.32 -2.89 -9.91
C GLY A 79 -8.55 -2.72 -8.40
N LEU A 80 -7.59 -2.15 -7.67
CA LEU A 80 -7.70 -1.92 -6.23
C LEU A 80 -8.88 -0.98 -5.90
N HIS A 81 -9.13 0.06 -6.71
CA HIS A 81 -10.30 0.93 -6.50
C HIS A 81 -11.60 0.14 -6.60
N LYS A 82 -11.75 -0.71 -7.61
CA LYS A 82 -12.96 -1.52 -7.80
C LYS A 82 -13.17 -2.53 -6.66
N GLN A 83 -12.09 -3.04 -6.07
CA GLN A 83 -12.15 -3.97 -4.96
C GLN A 83 -12.57 -3.30 -3.65
N ILE A 84 -12.12 -2.07 -3.41
CA ILE A 84 -12.25 -1.37 -2.13
C ILE A 84 -13.43 -0.39 -2.09
N ILE A 85 -13.64 0.37 -3.17
CA ILE A 85 -14.66 1.40 -3.27
C ILE A 85 -15.78 0.84 -4.14
N GLN A 86 -16.82 0.33 -3.48
CA GLN A 86 -18.10 -0.04 -4.11
C GLN A 86 -19.10 1.12 -4.00
#